data_AF-A0A538N0B0-F1
#
_entry.id   AF-A0A538N0B0-F1
#
_cell.length_a   1.000
_cell.length_b   1.000
_cell.length_c   1.000
_cell.angle_alpha   90.00
_cell.angle_beta   90.00
_cell.angle_gamma   90.00
#
_symmetry.space_group_name_H-M   'P 1'
#
loop_
_entity.id
_entity.type
_entity.pdbx_description
1 polymer ?
#
loop_
_entity_poly.entity_id
_entity_poly.type
_entity_poly.pdbx_seq_one_letter_code
_entity_poly.pdbx_strand_id
1 'polypeptide(L)'
;MQRDAGDGQSVGHRPIEVDVSSLAQLAKTLRDEVELNYHPQAQRVIDTIDPGNDALPPKPIEEWEAARNQYKAGRNRAIDLLSGYESATLQIADAADFIAQRYRDSDAYARATIADVRDAFDQAARKYGVPDA
;
A
#
# COMPACT_ATOMS: atom_id res chain seq x y z
N MET A 1 -14.49 18.31 -56.53
CA MET A 1 -13.23 17.61 -56.15
C MET A 1 -12.76 18.18 -54.82
N GLN A 2 -12.57 17.30 -53.82
CA GLN A 2 -11.77 17.43 -52.58
C GLN A 2 -11.96 18.69 -51.70
N ARG A 3 -12.40 18.61 -50.43
CA ARG A 3 -11.69 18.19 -49.18
C ARG A 3 -12.66 18.49 -48.01
N ASP A 4 -12.63 17.95 -46.80
CA ASP A 4 -11.80 17.01 -46.05
C ASP A 4 -12.74 16.40 -44.98
N ALA A 5 -12.70 15.08 -44.81
CA ALA A 5 -13.42 14.38 -43.76
C ALA A 5 -12.41 13.85 -42.76
N GLY A 6 -12.62 14.20 -41.49
CA GLY A 6 -12.24 13.39 -40.34
C GLY A 6 -10.81 13.51 -39.85
N ASP A 7 -10.59 14.40 -38.89
CA ASP A 7 -9.53 14.25 -37.89
C ASP A 7 -10.14 14.25 -36.50
N GLY A 8 -10.86 13.17 -36.18
CA GLY A 8 -11.08 12.76 -34.81
C GLY A 8 -9.79 12.14 -34.31
N GLN A 9 -8.88 12.95 -33.77
CA GLN A 9 -7.65 12.46 -33.14
C GLN A 9 -8.02 11.51 -32.01
N SER A 10 -7.91 10.20 -32.26
CA SER A 10 -7.79 9.22 -31.19
C SER A 10 -6.49 9.54 -30.47
N VAL A 11 -6.58 10.02 -29.22
CA VAL A 11 -5.43 10.18 -28.34
C VAL A 11 -4.82 8.79 -28.20
N GLY A 12 -3.74 8.55 -28.95
CA GLY A 12 -3.01 7.29 -28.90
C GLY A 12 -2.52 7.09 -27.48
N HIS A 13 -3.15 6.18 -26.76
CA HIS A 13 -2.60 5.67 -25.51
C HIS A 13 -1.26 5.03 -25.88
N ARG A 14 -0.15 5.67 -25.48
CA ARG A 14 1.17 5.06 -25.59
C ARG A 14 1.07 3.71 -24.87
N PRO A 15 1.39 2.59 -25.54
CA PRO A 15 1.46 1.29 -24.89
C PRO A 15 2.37 1.43 -23.68
N ILE A 16 1.85 1.06 -22.51
CA ILE A 16 2.63 1.06 -21.28
C ILE A 16 3.63 -0.09 -21.45
N GLU A 17 4.84 0.24 -21.91
CA GLU A 17 5.90 -0.75 -22.05
C GLU A 17 6.53 -1.02 -20.66
N VAL A 18 5.75 -1.54 -19.72
CA VAL A 18 6.25 -2.00 -18.41
C VAL A 18 6.80 -3.42 -18.54
N ASP A 19 8.08 -3.60 -18.22
CA ASP A 19 8.68 -4.93 -18.13
C ASP A 19 8.03 -5.71 -16.97
N VAL A 20 7.28 -6.77 -17.31
CA VAL A 20 6.58 -7.63 -16.36
C VAL A 20 7.55 -8.28 -15.38
N SER A 21 8.77 -8.59 -15.82
CA SER A 21 9.79 -9.13 -14.93
C SER A 21 10.22 -8.09 -13.89
N SER A 22 10.23 -6.81 -14.25
CA SER A 22 10.46 -5.70 -13.32
C SER A 22 9.30 -5.49 -12.34
N LEU A 23 8.02 -5.68 -12.74
CA LEU A 23 6.88 -5.64 -11.81
C LEU A 23 6.86 -6.81 -10.83
N ALA A 24 7.11 -8.02 -11.33
CA ALA A 24 7.22 -9.20 -10.48
C ALA A 24 8.39 -9.07 -9.49
N GLN A 25 9.53 -8.55 -9.95
CA GLN A 25 10.66 -8.26 -9.10
C GLN A 25 10.35 -7.16 -8.08
N LEU A 26 9.66 -6.08 -8.48
CA LEU A 26 9.22 -5.03 -7.56
C LEU A 26 8.31 -5.59 -6.47
N ALA A 27 7.28 -6.36 -6.85
CA ALA A 27 6.36 -6.98 -5.91
C ALA A 27 7.10 -7.87 -4.90
N LYS A 28 8.04 -8.67 -5.38
CA LYS A 28 8.90 -9.49 -4.52
C LYS A 28 9.74 -8.64 -3.57
N THR A 29 10.46 -7.65 -4.10
CA THR A 29 11.32 -6.78 -3.30
C THR A 29 10.54 -6.05 -2.20
N LEU A 30 9.34 -5.55 -2.50
CA LEU A 30 8.50 -4.88 -1.50
C LEU A 30 8.02 -5.82 -0.40
N ARG A 31 7.63 -7.06 -0.74
CA ARG A 31 7.27 -8.07 0.26
C ARG A 31 8.46 -8.47 1.11
N ASP A 32 9.61 -8.72 0.50
CA ASP A 32 10.85 -9.07 1.20
C ASP A 32 11.28 -7.93 2.14
N GLU A 33 11.17 -6.67 1.71
CA GLU A 33 11.46 -5.50 2.56
C GLU A 33 10.52 -5.43 3.77
N VAL A 34 9.22 -5.67 3.57
CA VAL A 34 8.26 -5.68 4.67
C VAL A 34 8.56 -6.80 5.65
N GLU A 35 8.61 -8.04 5.17
CA GLU A 35 8.72 -9.23 6.01
C GLU A 35 10.08 -9.36 6.70
N LEU A 36 11.17 -9.09 5.97
CA LEU A 36 12.52 -9.35 6.45
C LEU A 36 13.13 -8.16 7.19
N ASN A 37 12.67 -6.93 6.92
CA ASN A 37 13.28 -5.72 7.48
C ASN A 37 12.30 -4.87 8.28
N TYR A 38 11.20 -4.41 7.66
CA TYR A 38 10.30 -3.45 8.28
C TYR A 38 9.54 -4.05 9.47
N HIS A 39 8.86 -5.19 9.27
CA HIS A 39 8.01 -5.82 10.28
C HIS A 39 8.77 -6.11 11.59
N PRO A 40 9.98 -6.71 11.57
CA PRO A 40 10.78 -6.88 12.78
C PRO A 40 11.15 -5.56 13.49
N GLN A 41 11.37 -4.48 12.73
CA GLN A 41 11.69 -3.17 13.30
C GLN A 41 10.45 -2.50 13.90
N ALA A 42 9.33 -2.52 13.18
CA ALA A 42 8.05 -2.00 13.63
C ALA A 42 7.61 -2.71 14.91
N GLN A 43 7.72 -4.04 14.98
CA GLN A 43 7.39 -4.80 16.17
C GLN A 43 8.24 -4.39 17.38
N ARG A 44 9.56 -4.18 17.21
CA ARG A 44 10.42 -3.68 18.30
C ARG A 44 9.99 -2.31 18.82
N VAL A 45 9.55 -1.43 17.93
CA VAL A 45 9.01 -0.11 18.32
C VAL A 45 7.70 -0.29 19.08
N ILE A 46 6.78 -1.12 18.57
CA ILE A 46 5.50 -1.44 19.21
C ILE A 46 5.74 -1.99 20.63
N ASP A 47 6.59 -2.99 20.78
CA ASP A 47 6.93 -3.59 22.08
C ASP A 47 7.53 -2.55 23.06
N THR A 48 8.25 -1.55 22.54
CA THR A 48 8.84 -0.48 23.35
C THR A 48 7.78 0.53 23.83
N ILE A 49 6.88 0.94 22.94
CA ILE A 49 5.82 1.91 23.25
C ILE A 49 4.60 1.26 23.90
N ASP A 50 4.51 -0.06 23.86
CA ASP A 50 3.45 -0.89 24.42
C ASP A 50 4.04 -2.13 25.11
N PRO A 51 4.74 -1.97 26.26
CA PRO A 51 5.31 -3.09 26.99
C PRO A 51 4.24 -3.97 27.66
N GLY A 52 2.96 -3.81 27.32
CA GLY A 52 1.83 -4.48 27.93
C GLY A 52 1.22 -3.67 29.08
N ASN A 53 0.77 -4.39 30.12
CA ASN A 53 -0.39 -3.96 30.91
C ASN A 53 -0.19 -2.72 31.80
N ASP A 54 1.02 -2.16 31.94
CA ASP A 54 1.29 -1.15 32.98
C ASP A 54 2.33 -0.09 32.60
N ALA A 55 2.44 0.32 31.33
CA ALA A 55 3.33 1.45 30.99
C ALA A 55 3.03 2.70 31.84
N LEU A 56 1.75 2.91 32.16
CA LEU A 56 1.27 3.92 33.13
C LEU A 56 0.11 3.32 33.95
N PRO A 57 0.34 2.80 35.16
CA PRO A 57 -0.72 2.24 36.01
C PRO A 57 -1.67 3.33 36.50
N PRO A 58 -2.95 3.05 36.81
CA PRO A 58 -3.89 4.06 37.28
C PRO A 58 -3.49 4.65 38.64
N LYS A 59 -3.74 5.96 38.83
CA LYS A 59 -3.59 6.67 40.11
C LYS A 59 -4.76 7.66 40.26
N PRO A 60 -5.25 7.92 41.49
CA PRO A 60 -6.40 8.80 41.73
C PRO A 60 -5.98 10.28 41.72
N ILE A 61 -5.33 10.72 40.65
CA ILE A 61 -4.85 12.09 40.43
C ILE A 61 -5.29 12.49 39.03
N GLU A 62 -6.03 13.58 38.90
CA GLU A 62 -6.64 13.99 37.63
C GLU A 62 -5.58 14.24 36.55
N GLU A 63 -4.49 14.93 36.89
CA GLU A 63 -3.38 15.20 35.97
C GLU A 63 -2.70 13.90 35.50
N TRP A 64 -2.69 12.87 36.35
CA TRP A 64 -2.15 11.57 36.01
C TRP A 64 -3.04 10.83 35.01
N GLU A 65 -4.37 10.88 35.20
CA GLU A 65 -5.31 10.30 34.24
C GLU A 65 -5.24 11.02 32.89
N ALA A 66 -5.12 12.35 32.88
CA ALA A 66 -4.93 13.15 31.67
C ALA A 66 -3.65 12.74 30.93
N ALA A 67 -2.52 12.66 31.63
CA ALA A 67 -1.24 12.22 31.05
C ALA A 67 -1.32 10.79 30.49
N ARG A 68 -2.00 9.88 31.22
CA ARG A 68 -2.20 8.49 30.78
C ARG A 68 -3.04 8.41 29.51
N ASN A 69 -4.11 9.20 29.41
CA ASN A 69 -4.95 9.26 28.22
C ASN A 69 -4.18 9.82 27.02
N GLN A 70 -3.39 10.86 27.22
CA GLN A 70 -2.55 11.43 26.17
C GLN A 70 -1.50 10.44 25.68
N TYR A 71 -0.84 9.72 26.59
CA TYR A 71 0.09 8.64 26.25
C TYR A 71 -0.59 7.54 25.43
N LYS A 72 -1.76 7.05 25.86
CA LYS A 72 -2.52 6.03 25.12
C LYS A 72 -2.89 6.49 23.71
N ALA A 73 -3.35 7.74 23.57
CA ALA A 73 -3.68 8.30 22.27
C ALA A 73 -2.45 8.38 21.35
N GLY A 74 -1.30 8.81 21.88
CA GLY A 74 -0.03 8.86 21.12
C GLY A 74 0.47 7.47 20.73
N ARG A 75 0.45 6.51 21.67
CA ARG A 75 0.79 5.10 21.45
C ARG A 75 -0.06 4.50 20.34
N ASN A 76 -1.39 4.61 20.43
CA ASN A 76 -2.29 4.05 19.43
C ASN A 76 -2.02 4.67 18.05
N ARG A 77 -1.86 6.00 17.97
CA ARG A 77 -1.53 6.67 16.71
C ARG A 77 -0.21 6.21 16.10
N ALA A 78 0.80 5.93 16.93
CA ALA A 78 2.07 5.40 16.46
C ALA A 78 1.92 3.96 15.91
N ILE A 79 1.17 3.10 16.61
CA ILE A 79 0.86 1.73 16.15
C ILE A 79 0.09 1.77 14.82
N ASP A 80 -0.91 2.65 14.71
CA ASP A 80 -1.71 2.82 13.49
C ASP A 80 -0.84 3.26 12.31
N LEU A 81 0.10 4.19 12.53
CA LEU A 81 1.03 4.65 11.49
C LEU A 81 1.96 3.53 11.01
N LEU A 82 2.51 2.74 11.93
CA LEU A 82 3.39 1.62 11.59
C LEU A 82 2.63 0.56 10.77
N SER A 83 1.44 0.18 11.25
CA SER A 83 0.58 -0.81 10.57
C SER A 83 0.08 -0.32 9.22
N GLY A 84 -0.18 0.99 9.10
CA GLY A 84 -0.61 1.62 7.85
C GLY A 84 0.49 1.62 6.79
N TYR A 85 1.74 1.86 7.16
CA TYR A 85 2.88 1.79 6.23
C TYR A 85 3.11 0.36 5.71
N GLU A 86 3.04 -0.63 6.59
CA GLU A 86 3.12 -2.04 6.22
C GLU A 86 2.01 -2.41 5.23
N SER A 87 0.77 -2.07 5.56
CA SER A 87 -0.41 -2.33 4.71
C SER A 87 -0.30 -1.67 3.34
N ALA A 88 0.11 -0.40 3.29
CA ALA A 88 0.25 0.34 2.03
C ALA A 88 1.35 -0.27 1.13
N THR A 89 2.48 -0.67 1.73
CA THR A 89 3.57 -1.32 0.99
C THR A 89 3.12 -2.66 0.39
N LEU A 90 2.44 -3.48 1.20
CA LEU A 90 1.91 -4.78 0.75
C LEU A 90 0.80 -4.64 -0.29
N GLN A 91 -0.01 -3.58 -0.21
CA GLN A 91 -1.02 -3.24 -1.22
C GLN A 91 -0.36 -2.97 -2.59
N ILE A 92 0.71 -2.17 -2.62
CA ILE A 92 1.46 -1.90 -3.85
C ILE A 92 2.07 -3.19 -4.40
N ALA A 93 2.64 -4.02 -3.52
CA ALA A 93 3.23 -5.29 -3.93
C ALA A 93 2.20 -6.24 -4.55
N ASP A 94 1.01 -6.37 -3.96
CA ASP A 94 -0.07 -7.20 -4.49
C ASP A 94 -0.61 -6.68 -5.83
N ALA A 95 -0.77 -5.36 -5.98
CA ALA A 95 -1.19 -4.79 -7.24
C ALA A 95 -0.15 -5.05 -8.35
N ALA A 96 1.14 -4.86 -8.06
CA ALA A 96 2.22 -5.13 -9.00
C ALA A 96 2.29 -6.61 -9.41
N ASP A 97 2.12 -7.53 -8.45
CA ASP A 97 2.09 -8.97 -8.71
C ASP A 97 0.86 -9.37 -9.54
N PHE A 98 -0.32 -8.83 -9.22
CA PHE A 98 -1.53 -9.10 -10.00
C PHE A 98 -1.37 -8.68 -11.46
N ILE A 99 -0.84 -7.47 -11.72
CA ILE A 99 -0.57 -6.99 -13.07
C ILE A 99 0.46 -7.90 -13.76
N ALA A 100 1.55 -8.25 -13.07
CA ALA A 100 2.58 -9.12 -13.61
C ALA A 100 2.04 -10.51 -13.99
N GLN A 101 1.15 -11.07 -13.17
CA GLN A 101 0.50 -12.36 -13.45
C GLN A 101 -0.49 -12.27 -14.61
N ARG A 102 -1.28 -11.20 -14.68
CA ARG A 102 -2.29 -10.98 -15.73
C ARG A 102 -1.68 -10.77 -17.12
N TYR A 103 -0.48 -10.19 -17.18
CA TYR A 103 0.20 -9.84 -18.44
C TYR A 103 1.48 -10.63 -18.69
N ARG A 104 1.63 -11.80 -18.07
CA ARG A 104 2.81 -12.67 -18.21
C ARG A 104 3.14 -13.02 -19.68
N ASP A 105 2.13 -13.05 -20.55
CA ASP A 105 2.28 -13.36 -21.97
C ASP A 105 2.38 -12.07 -22.81
N SER A 106 3.32 -12.04 -23.77
CA SER A 106 3.62 -10.86 -24.61
C SER A 106 2.40 -10.32 -25.39
N ASP A 107 1.44 -11.16 -25.76
CA ASP A 107 0.22 -10.74 -26.48
C ASP A 107 -0.85 -10.12 -25.56
N ALA A 108 -0.90 -10.54 -24.30
CA ALA A 108 -1.79 -9.95 -23.31
C ALA A 108 -1.33 -8.52 -22.97
N TYR A 109 -0.01 -8.30 -22.98
CA TYR A 109 0.61 -7.03 -22.65
C TYR A 109 0.28 -5.89 -23.60
N ALA A 110 0.29 -6.14 -24.91
CA ALA A 110 -0.10 -5.14 -25.91
C ALA A 110 -1.54 -4.63 -25.71
N ARG A 111 -2.32 -5.32 -24.86
CA ARG A 111 -3.70 -5.00 -24.49
C ARG A 111 -3.85 -4.47 -23.07
N ALA A 112 -2.77 -4.30 -22.30
CA ALA A 112 -2.84 -3.77 -20.96
C ALA A 112 -3.41 -2.35 -20.95
N THR A 113 -4.43 -2.11 -20.13
CA THR A 113 -5.09 -0.80 -20.03
C THR A 113 -4.86 -0.14 -18.68
N ILE A 114 -5.01 1.19 -18.62
CA ILE A 114 -5.01 1.95 -17.37
C ILE A 114 -6.13 1.47 -16.42
N ALA A 115 -7.26 0.97 -16.98
CA ALA A 115 -8.35 0.44 -16.18
C ALA A 115 -7.92 -0.84 -15.43
N ASP A 116 -7.20 -1.75 -16.09
CA ASP A 116 -6.70 -2.97 -15.44
C ASP A 116 -5.72 -2.66 -14.28
N VAL A 117 -4.92 -1.60 -14.42
CA VAL A 117 -4.04 -1.12 -13.33
C VAL A 117 -4.87 -0.60 -12.16
N ARG A 118 -5.88 0.24 -12.42
CA ARG A 118 -6.77 0.76 -11.37
C ARG A 118 -7.50 -0.36 -10.63
N ASP A 119 -8.04 -1.33 -11.38
CA ASP A 119 -8.74 -2.48 -10.80
C ASP A 119 -7.81 -3.31 -9.89
N ALA A 120 -6.54 -3.46 -10.25
CA ALA A 120 -5.55 -4.15 -9.42
C ALA A 120 -5.31 -3.41 -8.09
N PHE A 121 -5.18 -2.09 -8.13
CA PHE A 121 -5.02 -1.27 -6.93
C PHE A 121 -6.28 -1.26 -6.05
N ASP A 122 -7.47 -1.21 -6.66
CA ASP A 122 -8.74 -1.28 -5.94
C ASP A 122 -8.94 -2.64 -5.26
N GLN A 123 -8.56 -3.73 -5.94
CA GLN A 123 -8.62 -5.07 -5.37
C GLN A 123 -7.64 -5.20 -4.19
N ALA A 124 -6.42 -4.69 -4.34
CA ALA A 124 -5.45 -4.67 -3.26
C ALA A 124 -5.94 -3.81 -2.09
N ALA A 125 -6.50 -2.63 -2.35
CA ALA A 125 -7.04 -1.73 -1.31
C ALA A 125 -8.09 -2.44 -0.43
N ARG A 126 -9.01 -3.18 -1.06
CA ARG A 126 -10.05 -3.95 -0.34
C ARG A 126 -9.47 -5.03 0.56
N LYS A 127 -8.34 -5.64 0.19
CA LYS A 127 -7.66 -6.67 0.99
C LYS A 127 -7.02 -6.08 2.24
N TYR A 128 -6.44 -4.88 2.15
CA TYR A 128 -5.72 -4.24 3.25
C TYR A 128 -6.58 -3.24 4.06
N GLY A 129 -7.81 -2.96 3.64
CA GLY A 129 -8.80 -2.25 4.46
C GLY A 129 -8.42 -0.81 4.79
N VAL A 130 -7.81 -0.08 3.86
CA VAL A 130 -7.55 1.36 4.05
C VAL A 130 -8.88 2.11 3.91
N PRO A 131 -9.38 2.81 4.95
CA PRO A 131 -10.48 3.74 4.79
C PRO A 131 -9.99 4.90 3.92
N ASP A 132 -10.84 5.37 2.99
CA ASP A 132 -10.55 6.49 2.09
C ASP A 132 -9.74 7.60 2.79
N ALA A 133 -8.60 7.94 2.18
CA ALA A 133 -7.70 9.00 2.62
C ALA A 133 -8.35 10.39 2.62
#